data_AF-A0A485AFE5-F1
#
_entry.id   AF-A0A485AFE5-F1
#
_cell.length_a   1.000
_cell.length_b   1.000
_cell.length_c   1.000
_cell.angle_alpha   90.00
_cell.angle_beta   90.00
_cell.angle_gamma   90.00
#
_symmetry.space_group_name_H-M   'P 1'
#
loop_
_entity.id
_entity.type
_entity.pdbx_description
1 polymer ?
#
loop_
_entity_poly.entity_id
_entity_poly.type
_entity_poly.pdbx_seq_one_letter_code
_entity_poly.pdbx_strand_id
1 'polypeptide(L)'
;MSKRPRFLPGLTLLSACLFAGHAFADRTVTDQLGREVTLPDHITRAVVLQHQTLNLLVQLNAADEIVGVMSSWKKQLGPAFTRFMPGIERLPTPGDLTQVNIESLLALHPQVVFVANYAPQAMIQQIQNAGIPVVAISLRQDAAGEKNKMNPSMADEEQAYNEGLKQGIRLIGAVVDRKDQAKRSFAPPLQRVKRPTRRSPISPTTSGCASIWPIQTLIPTAPANTPA
;
A
#
# COMPACT_ATOMS: atom_id res chain seq x y z
N MET A 1 53.89 -35.30 -53.24
CA MET A 1 53.57 -34.27 -52.21
C MET A 1 52.10 -33.91 -52.32
N SER A 2 51.24 -34.47 -51.47
CA SER A 2 49.78 -34.24 -51.51
C SER A 2 49.34 -33.53 -50.22
N LYS A 3 48.79 -32.32 -50.35
CA LYS A 3 48.30 -31.50 -49.24
C LYS A 3 46.85 -31.90 -48.91
N ARG A 4 46.60 -32.41 -47.71
CA ARG A 4 45.24 -32.59 -47.17
C ARG A 4 44.71 -31.24 -46.64
N PRO A 5 43.47 -30.84 -46.95
CA PRO A 5 42.86 -29.68 -46.30
C PRO A 5 42.39 -30.09 -44.90
N ARG A 6 42.83 -29.35 -43.88
CA ARG A 6 42.33 -29.45 -42.51
C ARG A 6 40.94 -28.79 -42.48
N PHE A 7 39.89 -29.59 -42.47
CA PHE A 7 38.56 -29.12 -42.08
C PHE A 7 38.59 -28.73 -40.60
N LEU A 8 38.23 -27.48 -40.30
CA LEU A 8 37.97 -26.97 -38.94
C LEU A 8 36.48 -27.22 -38.61
N PRO A 9 36.10 -28.19 -37.76
CA PRO A 9 34.72 -28.36 -37.34
C PRO A 9 34.48 -27.62 -36.00
N GLY A 10 35.01 -26.40 -35.86
CA GLY A 10 35.08 -25.71 -34.56
C GLY A 10 34.04 -24.60 -34.34
N LEU A 11 33.33 -24.16 -35.39
CA LEU A 11 32.59 -22.89 -35.35
C LEU A 11 31.07 -23.02 -35.52
N THR A 12 30.48 -24.17 -35.18
CA THR A 12 29.01 -24.34 -35.21
C THR A 12 28.39 -24.61 -33.83
N LEU A 13 29.19 -24.82 -32.78
CA LEU A 13 28.66 -25.18 -31.45
C LEU A 13 28.41 -23.99 -30.49
N LEU A 14 28.77 -22.75 -30.87
CA LEU A 14 28.69 -21.60 -29.96
C LEU A 14 27.39 -20.78 -30.06
N SER A 15 26.47 -21.14 -30.96
CA SER A 15 25.23 -20.36 -31.18
C SER A 15 23.99 -20.88 -30.42
N ALA A 16 24.11 -21.99 -29.68
CA ALA A 16 22.95 -22.66 -29.06
C ALA A 16 22.68 -22.27 -27.59
N CYS A 17 23.52 -21.48 -26.94
CA CYS A 17 23.39 -21.15 -25.51
C CYS A 17 22.62 -19.84 -25.18
N LEU A 18 22.13 -19.11 -26.19
CA LEU A 18 21.47 -17.81 -25.95
C LEU A 18 19.95 -17.88 -25.72
N PHE A 19 19.36 -19.07 -25.66
CA PHE A 19 17.94 -19.28 -25.33
C PHE A 19 17.73 -19.89 -23.94
N ALA A 20 18.50 -19.43 -22.94
CA ALA A 20 18.07 -19.58 -21.56
C ALA A 20 16.85 -18.68 -21.32
N GLY A 21 15.66 -19.20 -21.64
CA GLY A 21 14.40 -18.56 -21.30
C GLY A 21 14.36 -18.29 -19.80
N HIS A 22 14.00 -17.08 -19.41
CA HIS A 22 13.73 -16.77 -18.01
C HIS A 22 12.56 -17.66 -17.59
N ALA A 23 12.83 -18.68 -16.77
CA ALA A 23 11.78 -19.43 -16.11
C ALA A 23 11.09 -18.45 -15.15
N PHE A 24 9.96 -17.88 -15.57
CA PHE A 24 9.05 -17.22 -14.64
C PHE A 24 8.53 -18.32 -13.72
N ALA A 25 8.96 -18.32 -12.46
CA ALA A 25 8.31 -19.19 -11.50
C ALA A 25 6.96 -18.53 -11.17
N ASP A 26 5.93 -19.37 -11.11
CA ASP A 26 4.67 -18.94 -10.55
C ASP A 26 4.73 -19.16 -9.05
N ARG A 27 4.12 -18.25 -8.30
CA ARG A 27 3.98 -18.34 -6.84
C ARG A 27 2.52 -18.33 -6.45
N THR A 28 2.18 -19.12 -5.44
CA THR A 28 0.83 -19.15 -4.89
C THR A 28 0.77 -18.34 -3.60
N VAL A 29 -0.27 -17.50 -3.49
CA VAL A 29 -0.62 -16.80 -2.25
C VAL A 29 -2.04 -17.19 -1.84
N THR A 30 -2.32 -17.11 -0.54
CA THR A 30 -3.69 -17.24 -0.02
C THR A 30 -4.25 -15.85 0.25
N ASP A 31 -5.38 -15.51 -0.36
CA ASP A 31 -6.03 -14.22 -0.12
C ASP A 31 -6.85 -14.21 1.19
N GLN A 32 -7.42 -13.05 1.55
CA GLN A 32 -8.16 -12.92 2.82
C GLN A 32 -9.53 -13.61 2.82
N LEU A 33 -9.99 -14.09 1.66
CA LEU A 33 -11.16 -14.97 1.56
C LEU A 33 -10.78 -16.45 1.73
N GLY A 34 -9.48 -16.76 1.81
CA GLY A 34 -8.97 -18.13 1.92
C GLY A 34 -8.81 -18.84 0.57
N ARG A 35 -8.78 -18.09 -0.55
CA ARG A 35 -8.59 -18.64 -1.89
C ARG A 35 -7.10 -18.71 -2.21
N GLU A 36 -6.67 -19.79 -2.84
CA GLU A 36 -5.33 -19.86 -3.44
C GLU A 36 -5.31 -19.14 -4.78
N VAL A 37 -4.34 -18.26 -4.96
CA VAL A 37 -4.17 -17.44 -6.16
C VAL A 37 -2.74 -17.62 -6.66
N THR A 38 -2.61 -18.16 -7.88
CA THR A 38 -1.35 -18.27 -8.60
C THR A 38 -1.04 -16.95 -9.28
N LEU A 39 0.17 -16.45 -9.05
CA LEU A 39 0.66 -15.16 -9.52
C LEU A 39 2.04 -15.35 -10.18
N PRO A 40 2.40 -14.48 -11.14
CA PRO A 40 3.79 -14.37 -11.56
C PRO A 40 4.71 -14.04 -10.36
N ASP A 41 5.98 -14.44 -10.48
CA ASP A 41 7.03 -14.09 -9.50
C ASP A 41 7.08 -12.60 -9.19
N HIS A 42 6.99 -11.76 -10.23
CA HIS A 42 7.08 -10.30 -10.12
C HIS A 42 5.85 -9.62 -10.71
N ILE A 43 5.25 -8.74 -9.92
CA ILE A 43 4.13 -7.91 -10.35
C ILE A 43 4.66 -6.53 -10.73
N THR A 44 4.39 -6.13 -11.97
CA THR A 44 4.70 -4.81 -12.56
C THR A 44 3.47 -4.13 -13.14
N ARG A 45 2.34 -4.86 -13.22
CA ARG A 45 1.07 -4.39 -13.80
C ARG A 45 -0.12 -4.81 -12.95
N ALA A 46 -0.37 -4.09 -11.87
CA ALA A 46 -1.51 -4.30 -10.98
C ALA A 46 -2.66 -3.34 -11.31
N VAL A 47 -3.89 -3.84 -11.24
CA VAL A 47 -5.10 -3.00 -11.23
C VAL A 47 -5.73 -3.06 -9.85
N VAL A 48 -6.10 -1.90 -9.29
CA VAL A 48 -6.53 -1.79 -7.89
C VAL A 48 -7.95 -1.24 -7.82
N LEU A 49 -8.92 -2.13 -7.63
CA LEU A 49 -10.35 -1.81 -7.57
C LEU A 49 -10.85 -1.62 -6.12
N GLN A 50 -9.94 -1.35 -5.17
CA GLN A 50 -10.23 -1.09 -3.77
C GLN A 50 -9.35 0.05 -3.20
N HIS A 51 -9.97 1.05 -2.54
CA HIS A 51 -9.28 2.27 -2.11
C HIS A 51 -8.36 2.02 -0.91
N GLN A 52 -8.74 1.12 0.01
CA GLN A 52 -7.88 0.78 1.15
C GLN A 52 -6.57 0.13 0.65
N THR A 53 -6.69 -0.82 -0.29
CA THR A 53 -5.53 -1.48 -0.91
C THR A 53 -4.67 -0.50 -1.69
N LEU A 54 -5.28 0.43 -2.44
CA LEU A 54 -4.56 1.49 -3.16
C LEU A 54 -3.72 2.35 -2.21
N ASN A 55 -4.31 2.78 -1.09
CA ASN A 55 -3.59 3.57 -0.09
C ASN A 55 -2.42 2.79 0.53
N LEU A 56 -2.60 1.48 0.80
CA LEU A 56 -1.54 0.64 1.33
C LEU A 56 -0.40 0.42 0.32
N LEU A 57 -0.71 0.21 -0.96
CA LEU A 57 0.30 0.07 -2.01
C LEU A 57 1.18 1.32 -2.14
N VAL A 58 0.58 2.51 -2.07
CA VAL A 58 1.32 3.77 -2.07
C VAL A 58 2.25 3.87 -0.85
N GLN A 59 1.77 3.52 0.35
CA GLN A 59 2.59 3.50 1.56
C GLN A 59 3.72 2.46 1.53
N LEU A 60 3.53 1.36 0.79
CA LEU A 60 4.55 0.33 0.59
C LEU A 60 5.54 0.67 -0.54
N ASN A 61 5.44 1.86 -1.13
CA ASN A 61 6.25 2.29 -2.27
C ASN A 61 6.12 1.32 -3.46
N ALA A 62 4.86 0.99 -3.77
CA ALA A 62 4.46 0.11 -4.85
C ALA A 62 3.46 0.80 -5.81
N ALA A 63 3.60 2.12 -5.97
CA ALA A 63 2.74 2.91 -6.87
C ALA A 63 3.11 2.73 -8.34
N ASP A 64 4.39 2.45 -8.64
CA ASP A 64 4.92 2.30 -10.00
C ASP A 64 4.42 1.02 -10.69
N GLU A 65 4.00 0.02 -9.91
CA GLU A 65 3.41 -1.22 -10.40
C GLU A 65 1.93 -1.07 -10.78
N ILE A 66 1.29 0.07 -10.48
CA ILE A 66 -0.16 0.27 -10.69
C ILE A 66 -0.43 0.82 -12.08
N VAL A 67 -1.18 0.06 -12.89
CA VAL A 67 -1.58 0.44 -14.26
C VAL A 67 -3.06 0.84 -14.39
N GLY A 68 -3.85 0.69 -13.32
CA GLY A 68 -5.24 1.12 -13.28
C GLY A 68 -5.82 1.13 -11.87
N VAL A 69 -6.80 1.99 -11.62
CA VAL A 69 -7.41 2.21 -10.30
C VAL A 69 -8.95 2.24 -10.37
N MET A 70 -9.63 2.10 -9.24
CA MET A 70 -11.09 2.27 -9.19
C MET A 70 -11.52 3.66 -9.68
N SER A 71 -12.67 3.75 -10.36
CA SER A 71 -13.20 5.03 -10.88
C SER A 71 -13.53 6.04 -9.77
N SER A 72 -13.96 5.54 -8.61
CA SER A 72 -14.34 6.35 -7.45
C SER A 72 -13.18 6.76 -6.54
N TRP A 73 -11.91 6.56 -6.93
CA TRP A 73 -10.75 6.83 -6.06
C TRP A 73 -10.77 8.26 -5.48
N LYS A 74 -11.15 9.26 -6.29
CA LYS A 74 -11.21 10.67 -5.88
C LYS A 74 -12.29 10.92 -4.83
N LYS A 75 -13.41 10.19 -4.90
CA LYS A 75 -14.49 10.21 -3.90
C LYS A 75 -14.07 9.51 -2.60
N GLN A 76 -13.37 8.39 -2.70
CA GLN A 76 -13.00 7.56 -1.54
C GLN A 76 -11.76 8.08 -0.79
N LEU A 77 -10.76 8.61 -1.49
CA LEU A 77 -9.49 9.06 -0.92
C LEU A 77 -9.35 10.60 -0.88
N GLY A 78 -10.26 11.31 -1.54
CA GLY A 78 -10.21 12.76 -1.70
C GLY A 78 -9.25 13.21 -2.82
N PRO A 79 -9.47 14.41 -3.40
CA PRO A 79 -8.64 14.94 -4.48
C PRO A 79 -7.19 15.20 -4.07
N ALA A 80 -6.92 15.40 -2.78
CA ALA A 80 -5.58 15.60 -2.25
C ALA A 80 -4.69 14.34 -2.32
N PHE A 81 -5.26 13.17 -2.61
CA PHE A 81 -4.49 11.92 -2.73
C PHE A 81 -3.44 11.96 -3.86
N THR A 82 -3.62 12.83 -4.86
CA THR A 82 -2.64 13.11 -5.92
C THR A 82 -1.26 13.55 -5.38
N ARG A 83 -1.20 14.09 -4.15
CA ARG A 83 0.06 14.40 -3.47
C ARG A 83 0.89 13.16 -3.14
N PHE A 84 0.24 12.03 -2.86
CA PHE A 84 0.90 10.78 -2.50
C PHE A 84 1.14 9.87 -3.71
N MET A 85 0.29 9.97 -4.73
CA MET A 85 0.45 9.28 -6.01
C MET A 85 0.31 10.27 -7.18
N PRO A 86 1.38 11.03 -7.49
CA PRO A 86 1.39 11.95 -8.62
C PRO A 86 1.07 11.20 -9.92
N GLY A 87 0.14 11.72 -10.72
CA GLY A 87 -0.24 11.11 -11.99
C GLY A 87 -1.41 10.10 -11.93
N ILE A 88 -1.96 9.80 -10.75
CA ILE A 88 -3.15 8.95 -10.61
C ILE A 88 -4.33 9.40 -11.49
N GLU A 89 -4.46 10.70 -11.75
CA GLU A 89 -5.53 11.25 -12.62
C GLU A 89 -5.41 10.81 -14.09
N ARG A 90 -4.24 10.33 -14.50
CA ARG A 90 -3.98 9.83 -15.86
C ARG A 90 -4.13 8.31 -15.96
N LEU A 91 -4.28 7.61 -14.82
CA LEU A 91 -4.42 6.16 -14.83
C LEU A 91 -5.82 5.78 -15.32
N PRO A 92 -5.92 4.75 -16.20
CA PRO A 92 -7.19 4.17 -16.59
C PRO A 92 -8.01 3.69 -15.38
N THR A 93 -9.33 3.82 -15.47
CA THR A 93 -10.26 3.38 -14.42
C THR A 93 -11.19 2.28 -14.94
N PRO A 94 -10.72 1.03 -15.08
CA PRO A 94 -11.47 -0.04 -15.73
C PRO A 94 -12.60 -0.62 -14.87
N GLY A 95 -12.85 -0.09 -13.67
CA GLY A 95 -13.87 -0.63 -12.77
C GLY A 95 -13.96 0.13 -11.46
N ASP A 96 -14.68 -0.46 -10.52
CA ASP A 96 -14.86 0.04 -9.15
C ASP A 96 -15.08 -1.13 -8.17
N LEU A 97 -15.49 -0.84 -6.94
CA LEU A 97 -15.69 -1.82 -5.86
C LEU A 97 -16.59 -3.00 -6.23
N THR A 98 -17.60 -2.79 -7.09
CA THR A 98 -18.62 -3.79 -7.39
C THR A 98 -18.82 -4.09 -8.88
N GLN A 99 -18.05 -3.44 -9.76
CA GLN A 99 -18.21 -3.57 -11.20
C GLN A 99 -16.87 -3.45 -11.94
N VAL A 100 -16.79 -4.07 -13.11
CA VAL A 100 -15.60 -4.05 -13.95
C VAL A 100 -15.99 -3.99 -15.43
N ASN A 101 -15.25 -3.22 -16.21
CA ASN A 101 -15.25 -3.26 -17.66
C ASN A 101 -14.09 -4.15 -18.11
N ILE A 102 -14.42 -5.37 -18.57
CA ILE A 102 -13.43 -6.39 -18.91
C ILE A 102 -12.57 -5.99 -20.12
N GLU A 103 -13.15 -5.34 -21.14
CA GLU A 103 -12.38 -4.89 -22.31
C GLU A 103 -11.34 -3.83 -21.93
N SER A 104 -11.77 -2.84 -21.14
CA SER A 104 -10.88 -1.80 -20.62
C SER A 104 -9.82 -2.38 -19.69
N LEU A 105 -10.17 -3.40 -18.90
CA LEU A 105 -9.22 -4.10 -18.04
C LEU A 105 -8.16 -4.86 -18.85
N LEU A 106 -8.58 -5.61 -19.86
CA LEU A 106 -7.68 -6.43 -20.70
C LEU A 106 -6.71 -5.59 -21.51
N ALA A 107 -7.13 -4.40 -21.97
CA ALA A 107 -6.24 -3.45 -22.64
C ALA A 107 -5.04 -3.02 -21.78
N LEU A 108 -5.13 -3.17 -20.44
CA LEU A 108 -4.05 -2.87 -19.52
C LEU A 108 -3.09 -4.05 -19.32
N HIS A 109 -3.33 -5.21 -19.91
CA HIS A 109 -2.51 -6.43 -19.69
C HIS A 109 -2.13 -6.64 -18.21
N PRO A 110 -3.11 -6.67 -17.28
CA PRO A 110 -2.82 -6.76 -15.85
C PRO A 110 -2.33 -8.17 -15.49
N GLN A 111 -1.40 -8.22 -14.55
CA GLN A 111 -0.89 -9.45 -13.95
C GLN A 111 -1.66 -9.84 -12.69
N VAL A 112 -2.33 -8.87 -12.05
CA VAL A 112 -3.17 -9.09 -10.87
C VAL A 112 -4.21 -7.98 -10.76
N VAL A 113 -5.40 -8.34 -10.28
CA VAL A 113 -6.44 -7.38 -9.86
C VAL A 113 -6.70 -7.51 -8.37
N PHE A 114 -6.58 -6.41 -7.64
CA PHE A 114 -7.02 -6.33 -6.25
C PHE A 114 -8.47 -5.89 -6.18
N VAL A 115 -9.28 -6.64 -5.43
CA VAL A 115 -10.71 -6.36 -5.22
C VAL A 115 -11.04 -6.36 -3.73
N ALA A 116 -12.13 -5.68 -3.38
CA ALA A 116 -12.69 -5.78 -2.04
C ALA A 116 -13.21 -7.19 -1.76
N ASN A 117 -13.16 -7.60 -0.50
CA ASN A 117 -13.68 -8.88 -0.03
C ASN A 117 -15.16 -9.12 -0.37
N TYR A 118 -15.96 -8.05 -0.48
CA TYR A 118 -17.38 -8.09 -0.84
C TYR A 118 -17.65 -7.84 -2.33
N ALA A 119 -16.61 -7.83 -3.18
CA ALA A 119 -16.80 -7.72 -4.61
C ALA A 119 -17.75 -8.84 -5.10
N PRO A 120 -18.75 -8.54 -5.95
CA PRO A 120 -19.70 -9.54 -6.41
C PRO A 120 -18.99 -10.73 -7.06
N GLN A 121 -19.45 -11.95 -6.75
CA GLN A 121 -18.85 -13.16 -7.31
C GLN A 121 -18.85 -13.14 -8.85
N ALA A 122 -19.89 -12.59 -9.46
CA ALA A 122 -19.96 -12.41 -10.92
C ALA A 122 -18.82 -11.53 -11.46
N MET A 123 -18.48 -10.43 -10.77
CA MET A 123 -17.37 -9.55 -11.14
C MET A 123 -16.03 -10.30 -11.03
N ILE A 124 -15.83 -11.04 -9.94
CA ILE A 124 -14.62 -11.86 -9.75
C ILE A 124 -14.49 -12.91 -10.87
N GLN A 125 -15.58 -13.62 -11.19
CA GLN A 125 -15.61 -14.64 -12.24
C GLN A 125 -15.34 -14.05 -13.62
N GLN A 126 -15.87 -12.87 -13.94
CA GLN A 126 -15.57 -12.20 -15.20
C GLN A 126 -14.08 -11.94 -15.39
N ILE A 127 -13.38 -11.51 -14.33
CA ILE A 127 -11.93 -11.25 -14.37
C ILE A 127 -11.14 -12.57 -14.48
N GLN A 128 -11.52 -13.58 -13.69
CA GLN A 128 -10.86 -14.89 -13.70
C GLN A 128 -11.03 -15.63 -15.04
N ASN A 129 -12.22 -15.57 -15.64
CA ASN A 129 -12.50 -16.16 -16.95
C ASN A 129 -11.66 -15.52 -18.07
N ALA A 130 -11.21 -14.28 -17.87
CA ALA A 130 -10.29 -13.59 -18.76
C ALA A 130 -8.81 -13.97 -18.52
N GLY A 131 -8.53 -14.92 -17.61
CA GLY A 131 -7.20 -15.41 -17.30
C GLY A 131 -6.39 -14.53 -16.34
N ILE A 132 -7.02 -13.55 -15.69
CA ILE A 132 -6.33 -12.61 -14.80
C ILE A 132 -6.50 -13.05 -13.34
N PRO A 133 -5.39 -13.20 -12.57
CA PRO A 133 -5.45 -13.49 -11.14
C PRO A 133 -6.16 -12.39 -10.34
N VAL A 134 -7.00 -12.78 -9.37
CA VAL A 134 -7.77 -11.86 -8.52
C VAL A 134 -7.45 -12.09 -7.05
N VAL A 135 -6.92 -11.06 -6.38
CA VAL A 135 -6.62 -11.09 -4.95
C VAL A 135 -7.67 -10.28 -4.19
N ALA A 136 -8.43 -10.92 -3.30
CA ALA A 136 -9.43 -10.24 -2.48
C ALA A 136 -8.85 -9.80 -1.12
N ILE A 137 -9.10 -8.54 -0.76
CA ILE A 137 -8.58 -7.91 0.46
C ILE A 137 -9.76 -7.45 1.33
N SER A 138 -9.76 -7.87 2.59
CA SER A 138 -10.77 -7.51 3.60
C SER A 138 -10.21 -6.54 4.64
N LEU A 139 -8.91 -6.64 4.96
CA LEU A 139 -8.25 -6.01 6.11
C LEU A 139 -8.87 -6.37 7.47
N ARG A 140 -9.60 -7.49 7.51
CA ARG A 140 -10.29 -8.02 8.70
C ARG A 140 -10.18 -9.54 8.73
N GLN A 141 -10.04 -10.11 9.91
CA GLN A 141 -10.07 -11.55 10.12
C GLN A 141 -11.46 -11.96 10.59
N ASP A 142 -12.16 -12.72 9.76
CA ASP A 142 -13.55 -13.09 10.03
C ASP A 142 -13.74 -14.59 10.19
N ALA A 143 -14.82 -14.93 10.88
CA ALA A 143 -15.33 -16.29 10.95
C ALA A 143 -15.68 -16.82 9.54
N ALA A 144 -15.71 -18.15 9.42
CA ALA A 144 -16.19 -18.80 8.20
C ALA A 144 -17.62 -18.33 7.88
N GLY A 145 -17.88 -17.96 6.63
CA GLY A 145 -19.17 -17.41 6.18
C GLY A 145 -19.32 -15.89 6.30
N GLU A 146 -18.42 -15.18 6.99
CA GLU A 146 -18.49 -13.72 7.17
C GLU A 146 -17.49 -12.94 6.30
N LYS A 147 -16.50 -13.62 5.73
CA LYS A 147 -15.36 -13.03 5.01
C LYS A 147 -15.75 -12.20 3.77
N ASN A 148 -16.78 -12.62 3.04
CA ASN A 148 -17.22 -11.96 1.81
C ASN A 148 -18.36 -10.95 2.03
N LYS A 149 -18.78 -10.72 3.27
CA LYS A 149 -19.85 -9.75 3.56
C LYS A 149 -19.33 -8.32 3.57
N MET A 150 -20.18 -7.36 3.24
CA MET A 150 -19.85 -5.95 3.46
C MET A 150 -19.93 -5.60 4.95
N ASN A 151 -20.98 -6.10 5.62
CA ASN A 151 -21.25 -5.89 7.04
C ASN A 151 -21.25 -7.25 7.74
N PRO A 152 -20.13 -7.67 8.34
CA PRO A 152 -20.02 -8.95 9.05
C PRO A 152 -20.56 -8.90 10.47
N SER A 153 -20.80 -10.08 11.03
CA SER A 153 -20.88 -10.25 12.49
C SER A 153 -19.50 -10.63 13.04
N MET A 154 -19.08 -10.01 14.14
CA MET A 154 -17.80 -10.26 14.79
C MET A 154 -17.98 -10.47 16.29
N ALA A 155 -17.23 -11.43 16.86
CA ALA A 155 -17.20 -11.64 18.30
C ALA A 155 -16.27 -10.66 19.02
N ASP A 156 -15.12 -10.35 18.40
CA ASP A 156 -14.15 -9.35 18.86
C ASP A 156 -13.70 -8.52 17.65
N GLU A 157 -14.25 -7.31 17.53
CA GLU A 157 -13.96 -6.41 16.42
C GLU A 157 -12.52 -5.89 16.46
N GLU A 158 -12.03 -5.55 17.65
CA GLU A 158 -10.69 -4.99 17.82
C GLU A 158 -9.63 -5.99 17.36
N GLN A 159 -9.74 -7.25 17.81
CA GLN A 159 -8.84 -8.31 17.37
C GLN A 159 -9.00 -8.58 15.87
N ALA A 160 -10.23 -8.66 15.36
CA ALA A 160 -10.50 -8.95 13.95
C ALA A 160 -9.85 -7.92 13.00
N TYR A 161 -9.96 -6.63 13.31
CA TYR A 161 -9.34 -5.58 12.52
C TYR A 161 -7.83 -5.50 12.73
N ASN A 162 -7.34 -5.62 13.96
CA ASN A 162 -5.90 -5.53 14.23
C ASN A 162 -5.11 -6.66 13.55
N GLU A 163 -5.57 -7.90 13.65
CA GLU A 163 -4.91 -9.04 13.01
C GLU A 163 -5.22 -9.10 11.51
N GLY A 164 -6.45 -8.78 11.11
CA GLY A 164 -6.83 -8.72 9.70
C GLY A 164 -6.05 -7.68 8.91
N LEU A 165 -5.79 -6.51 9.48
CA LEU A 165 -4.96 -5.48 8.85
C LEU A 165 -3.51 -5.94 8.71
N LYS A 166 -2.95 -6.58 9.74
CA LYS A 166 -1.59 -7.15 9.69
C LYS A 166 -1.47 -8.20 8.59
N GLN A 167 -2.45 -9.11 8.50
CA GLN A 167 -2.51 -10.13 7.45
C GLN A 167 -2.64 -9.49 6.07
N GLY A 168 -3.52 -8.49 5.92
CA GLY A 168 -3.74 -7.76 4.67
C GLY A 168 -2.47 -7.05 4.17
N ILE A 169 -1.78 -6.31 5.04
CA ILE A 169 -0.53 -5.63 4.68
C ILE A 169 0.57 -6.64 4.30
N ARG A 170 0.67 -7.78 5.00
CA ARG A 170 1.62 -8.86 4.65
C ARG A 170 1.28 -9.48 3.29
N LEU A 171 0.01 -9.73 3.02
CA LEU A 171 -0.45 -10.27 1.74
C LEU A 171 -0.15 -9.29 0.60
N ILE A 172 -0.56 -8.02 0.73
CA ILE A 172 -0.28 -6.99 -0.27
C ILE A 172 1.23 -6.89 -0.52
N GLY A 173 2.03 -6.76 0.55
CA GLY A 173 3.48 -6.73 0.44
C GLY A 173 4.10 -7.99 -0.14
N ALA A 174 3.49 -9.17 0.04
CA ALA A 174 3.92 -10.39 -0.63
C ALA A 174 3.62 -10.36 -2.13
N VAL A 175 2.46 -9.86 -2.55
CA VAL A 175 2.06 -9.77 -3.97
C VAL A 175 2.90 -8.78 -4.76
N VAL A 176 3.33 -7.66 -4.17
CA VAL A 176 4.11 -6.62 -4.88
C VAL A 176 5.60 -6.59 -4.51
N ASP A 177 6.13 -7.67 -3.95
CA ASP A 177 7.55 -7.81 -3.58
C ASP A 177 8.05 -6.69 -2.64
N ARG A 178 7.23 -6.36 -1.63
CA ARG A 178 7.49 -5.38 -0.57
C ARG A 178 7.40 -5.98 0.84
N LYS A 179 7.75 -7.26 1.00
CA LYS A 179 7.64 -8.01 2.27
C LYS A 179 8.33 -7.31 3.44
N ASP A 180 9.48 -6.69 3.21
CA ASP A 180 10.24 -6.01 4.27
C ASP A 180 9.71 -4.62 4.61
N GLN A 181 9.14 -3.90 3.64
CA GLN A 181 8.41 -2.65 3.91
C GLN A 181 7.14 -2.98 4.72
N ALA A 182 6.40 -4.03 4.32
CA ALA A 182 5.21 -4.49 5.02
C ALA A 182 5.49 -4.89 6.47
N LYS A 183 6.59 -5.61 6.74
CA LYS A 183 7.00 -5.93 8.13
C LYS A 183 7.31 -4.68 8.94
N ARG A 184 7.94 -3.67 8.33
CA ARG A 184 8.30 -2.41 8.99
C ARG A 184 7.09 -1.54 9.33
N SER A 185 5.99 -1.66 8.60
CA SER A 185 4.73 -0.96 8.90
C SER A 185 4.15 -1.30 10.28
N PHE A 186 4.59 -2.41 10.90
CA PHE A 186 4.18 -2.82 12.25
C PHE A 186 5.21 -2.49 13.34
N ALA A 187 6.38 -1.97 12.96
CA ALA A 187 7.39 -1.62 13.95
C ALA A 187 6.87 -0.48 14.84
N PRO A 188 7.07 -0.54 16.17
CA PRO A 188 6.73 0.57 17.04
C PRO A 188 7.44 1.84 16.54
N PRO A 189 6.81 3.02 16.63
CA PRO A 189 7.44 4.26 16.22
C PRO A 189 8.79 4.38 16.92
N LEU A 190 9.87 4.60 16.15
CA LEU A 190 11.17 4.87 16.74
C LEU A 190 10.98 6.01 17.74
N GLN A 191 11.23 5.74 19.03
CA GLN A 191 11.14 6.75 20.08
C GLN A 191 11.93 7.96 19.60
N ARG A 192 11.21 9.07 19.40
CA ARG A 192 11.82 10.33 19.00
C ARG A 192 12.79 10.70 20.12
N VAL A 193 14.08 10.44 19.91
CA VAL A 193 15.13 10.85 20.85
C VAL A 193 14.89 12.33 21.11
N LYS A 194 14.49 12.67 22.34
CA LYS A 194 14.29 14.06 22.75
C LYS A 194 15.60 14.76 22.43
N ARG A 195 15.60 15.65 21.42
CA ARG A 195 16.76 16.51 21.18
C ARG A 195 17.05 17.21 22.51
N PRO A 196 18.24 17.07 23.09
CA PRO A 196 18.55 17.81 24.31
C PRO A 196 18.36 19.29 23.98
N THR A 197 17.49 19.94 24.74
CA THR A 197 17.28 21.37 24.67
C THR A 197 18.62 22.03 24.90
N ARG A 198 19.18 22.64 23.85
CA ARG A 198 20.42 23.41 23.92
C ARG A 198 20.12 24.63 24.81
N ARG A 199 20.37 24.52 26.13
CA ARG A 199 20.37 25.68 27.01
C ARG A 199 21.56 26.53 26.58
N SER A 200 21.28 27.70 26.00
CA SER A 200 22.30 28.73 25.79
C SER A 200 22.92 29.10 27.14
N PRO A 201 24.25 29.24 27.26
CA PRO A 201 24.85 29.71 28.48
C PRO A 201 24.54 31.20 28.66
N ILE A 202 23.82 31.54 29.73
CA ILE A 202 23.73 32.92 30.22
C ILE A 202 25.03 33.19 30.98
N SER A 203 25.81 34.16 30.51
CA SER A 203 26.95 34.72 31.25
C SER A 203 26.47 35.70 32.32
N PRO A 204 27.09 35.73 33.52
CA PRO A 204 26.74 36.69 34.56
C PRO A 204 27.54 37.99 34.39
N THR A 205 26.92 39.15 34.59
CA THR A 205 27.65 40.41 34.82
C THR A 205 26.83 41.35 35.71
N THR A 206 27.10 41.21 37.01
CA THR A 206 27.41 42.23 38.03
C THR A 206 26.88 43.68 37.88
N SER A 207 26.13 44.08 38.92
CA SER A 207 26.11 45.39 39.62
C SER A 207 25.59 46.68 38.98
N GLY A 208 24.46 47.15 39.53
CA GLY A 208 24.45 48.38 40.34
C GLY A 208 23.93 49.68 39.70
N CYS A 209 22.70 50.08 40.04
CA CYS A 209 22.41 51.42 40.59
C CYS A 209 20.95 51.56 41.03
N ALA A 210 20.77 52.23 42.16
CA ALA A 210 19.53 52.46 42.86
C ALA A 210 18.92 53.84 42.54
N SER A 211 17.58 53.93 42.56
CA SER A 211 16.79 55.17 42.82
C SER A 211 15.28 54.83 42.68
N ILE A 212 14.57 54.42 43.74
CA ILE A 212 13.71 55.22 44.65
C ILE A 212 12.52 55.93 43.94
N TRP A 213 11.28 55.44 44.09
CA TRP A 213 10.14 56.02 44.86
C TRP A 213 8.83 55.22 44.61
N PRO A 214 7.86 55.19 45.55
CA PRO A 214 6.77 54.21 45.62
C PRO A 214 5.37 54.83 45.40
N ILE A 215 4.32 54.05 45.74
CA ILE A 215 2.89 54.41 45.90
C ILE A 215 2.10 54.25 44.55
N GLN A 216 0.95 53.58 44.41
CA GLN A 216 -0.12 53.18 45.32
C GLN A 216 -0.77 51.86 44.85
N THR A 217 -1.11 51.02 45.82
CA THR A 217 -2.07 49.92 45.75
C THR A 217 -3.48 50.37 45.34
N LEU A 218 -4.20 49.56 44.57
CA LEU A 218 -5.66 49.35 44.70
C LEU A 218 -6.10 48.11 43.90
N ILE A 219 -6.33 47.02 44.63
CA ILE A 219 -7.23 45.91 44.32
C ILE A 219 -8.45 46.20 45.21
N PRO A 220 -9.73 46.13 44.75
CA PRO A 220 -10.44 44.86 44.86
C PRO A 220 -11.55 44.53 43.84
N THR A 221 -11.61 43.22 43.56
CA THR A 221 -12.79 42.33 43.47
C THR A 221 -13.86 42.54 42.41
N ALA A 222 -14.04 41.47 41.61
CA ALA A 222 -15.26 41.11 40.90
C ALA A 222 -16.46 40.93 41.86
N PRO A 223 -17.69 40.96 41.31
CA PRO A 223 -18.46 39.70 41.34
C PRO A 223 -19.14 39.35 40.00
N ALA A 224 -19.54 38.08 39.94
CA ALA A 224 -20.06 37.32 38.82
C ALA A 224 -21.54 37.59 38.48
N ASN A 225 -21.98 36.95 37.36
CA ASN A 225 -23.34 36.53 36.99
C ASN A 225 -24.26 37.62 36.37
N THR A 226 -25.08 37.41 35.32
CA THR A 226 -25.63 36.24 34.56
C THR A 226 -26.41 36.83 33.34
N PRO A 227 -26.78 36.05 32.29
CA PRO A 227 -27.12 36.56 30.96
C PRO A 227 -28.61 36.83 30.76
N ALA A 228 -28.92 37.43 29.60
CA ALA A 228 -30.23 37.38 28.92
C ALA A 228 -30.05 36.68 27.56
#